data_AF-A0A7I7MGX4-F1
#
_entry.id   AF-A0A7I7MGX4-F1
#
_cell.length_a   1.000
_cell.length_b   1.000
_cell.length_c   1.000
_cell.angle_alpha   90.00
_cell.angle_beta   90.00
_cell.angle_gamma   90.00
#
_symmetry.space_group_name_H-M   'P 1'
#
loop_
_entity.id
_entity.type
_entity.pdbx_description
1 polymer ?
#
loop_
_entity_poly.entity_id
_entity_poly.type
_entity_poly.pdbx_seq_one_letter_code
_entity_poly.pdbx_strand_id
1 'polypeptide(L)'
;MPPGVLWPQLRTLPRFLPSMPGVAAGRPFLPAADVMRAVPLHTLSAAEQDRLIPEFVRDSGRVFRQLMLGAPIVRVPAADVSCPVLCVSAGQDRNVAPWMSRRIAARYGAQHQIHPGLPHWIVAESALPQVAPPVLAWLRAALS
;
A
#
# COMPACT_ATOMS: atom_id res chain seq x y z
N MET A 1 -4.13 -5.94 8.80
CA MET A 1 -3.88 -6.82 7.64
C MET A 1 -5.19 -7.13 6.94
N PRO A 2 -5.23 -7.24 5.60
CA PRO A 2 -6.47 -7.57 4.88
C PRO A 2 -7.02 -8.91 5.42
N PRO A 3 -8.35 -9.09 5.47
CA PRO A 3 -8.98 -10.30 6.00
C PRO A 3 -8.79 -11.55 5.11
N GLY A 4 -7.89 -11.49 4.13
CA GLY A 4 -7.68 -12.51 3.10
C GLY A 4 -6.50 -12.16 2.19
N VAL A 5 -6.55 -12.62 0.95
CA VAL A 5 -5.49 -12.45 -0.05
C VAL A 5 -5.25 -10.97 -0.37
N LEU A 6 -3.99 -10.56 -0.42
CA LEU A 6 -3.58 -9.29 -1.03
C LEU A 6 -3.97 -9.33 -2.51
N TRP A 7 -4.89 -8.45 -2.91
CA TRP A 7 -5.33 -8.36 -4.29
C TRP A 7 -4.58 -7.24 -5.02
N PRO A 8 -3.59 -7.59 -5.87
CA PRO A 8 -2.96 -6.59 -6.72
C PRO A 8 -3.97 -6.05 -7.73
N GLN A 9 -3.74 -4.85 -8.24
CA GLN A 9 -4.57 -4.39 -9.36
C GLN A 9 -4.33 -5.26 -10.61
N LEU A 10 -5.41 -5.82 -11.15
CA LEU A 10 -5.36 -6.71 -12.33
C LEU A 10 -4.71 -6.04 -13.55
N ARG A 11 -4.88 -4.72 -13.70
CA ARG A 11 -4.34 -3.95 -14.83
C ARG A 11 -2.82 -3.78 -14.79
N THR A 12 -2.21 -3.91 -13.61
CA THR A 12 -0.76 -3.76 -13.43
C THR A 12 -0.06 -5.08 -13.17
N LEU A 13 -0.82 -6.16 -12.98
CA LEU A 13 -0.31 -7.52 -12.78
C LEU A 13 0.72 -7.97 -13.84
N PRO A 14 0.56 -7.67 -15.15
CA PRO A 14 1.57 -8.05 -16.14
C PRO A 14 2.95 -7.43 -15.88
N ARG A 15 3.01 -6.23 -15.29
CA ARG A 15 4.27 -5.53 -14.98
C ARG A 15 5.02 -6.19 -13.82
N PHE A 16 4.32 -6.93 -12.96
CA PHE A 16 4.92 -7.66 -11.85
C PHE A 16 5.27 -9.11 -12.19
N LEU A 17 4.85 -9.63 -13.35
CA LEU A 17 5.16 -11.01 -13.79
C LEU A 17 6.64 -11.37 -13.69
N PRO A 18 7.61 -10.49 -14.05
CA PRO A 18 9.03 -10.81 -13.93
C PRO A 18 9.49 -11.10 -12.49
N SER A 19 8.84 -10.50 -11.49
CA SER A 19 9.15 -10.69 -10.07
C SER A 19 8.48 -11.94 -9.47
N MET A 20 7.44 -12.49 -10.12
CA MET A 20 6.60 -13.55 -9.57
C MET A 20 7.34 -14.87 -9.28
N PRO A 21 8.27 -15.37 -10.12
CA PRO A 21 9.03 -16.59 -9.79
C PRO A 21 9.87 -16.43 -8.52
N GLY A 22 10.51 -15.26 -8.35
CA GLY A 22 11.27 -14.93 -7.14
C GLY A 22 10.39 -14.88 -5.91
N VAL A 23 9.24 -14.20 -6.00
CA VAL A 23 8.23 -14.14 -4.94
C VAL A 23 7.73 -15.54 -4.56
N ALA A 24 7.39 -16.39 -5.54
CA ALA A 24 6.93 -17.75 -5.30
C ALA A 24 7.98 -18.60 -4.56
N ALA A 25 9.26 -18.42 -4.91
CA ALA A 25 10.40 -19.02 -4.22
C ALA A 25 10.75 -18.32 -2.87
N GLY A 26 10.06 -17.24 -2.50
CA GLY A 26 10.32 -16.47 -1.29
C GLY A 26 11.60 -15.62 -1.34
N ARG A 27 12.18 -15.41 -2.52
CA ARG A 27 13.41 -14.63 -2.70
C ARG A 27 13.13 -13.13 -2.61
N PRO A 28 14.03 -12.32 -2.03
CA PRO A 28 13.90 -10.87 -2.05
C PRO A 28 13.81 -10.34 -3.49
N PHE A 29 12.98 -9.32 -3.70
CA PHE A 29 12.78 -8.74 -5.03
C PHE A 29 12.73 -7.21 -4.95
N LEU A 30 13.14 -6.54 -6.01
CA LEU A 30 13.00 -5.10 -6.20
C LEU A 30 12.44 -4.92 -7.62
N PRO A 31 11.27 -4.30 -7.80
CA PRO A 31 10.75 -4.02 -9.14
C PRO A 31 11.73 -3.14 -9.93
N ALA A 32 11.77 -3.36 -11.24
CA ALA A 32 12.54 -2.50 -12.13
C ALA A 32 12.04 -1.05 -12.08
N ALA A 33 12.94 -0.09 -12.39
CA ALA A 33 12.64 1.33 -12.27
C ALA A 33 11.42 1.76 -13.11
N ASP A 34 11.23 1.18 -14.30
CA ASP A 34 10.06 1.43 -15.15
C ASP A 34 8.75 0.98 -14.49
N VAL A 35 8.77 -0.14 -13.76
CA VAL A 35 7.63 -0.63 -12.97
C VAL A 35 7.35 0.33 -11.82
N MET A 36 8.39 0.78 -11.11
CA MET A 36 8.26 1.76 -10.02
C MET A 36 7.59 3.06 -10.50
N ARG A 37 8.02 3.58 -11.66
CA ARG A 37 7.40 4.76 -12.29
C ARG A 37 5.96 4.52 -12.70
N ALA A 38 5.68 3.38 -13.34
CA ALA A 38 4.37 3.13 -13.93
C ALA A 38 3.29 2.77 -12.90
N VAL A 39 3.69 2.31 -11.71
CA VAL A 39 2.77 1.74 -10.71
C VAL A 39 2.79 2.51 -9.38
N PRO A 40 3.73 2.31 -8.44
CA PRO A 40 3.63 2.95 -7.13
C PRO A 40 3.83 4.47 -7.13
N LEU A 41 4.50 5.04 -8.15
CA LEU A 41 4.91 6.44 -8.19
C LEU A 41 4.25 7.24 -9.34
N HIS A 42 3.28 6.67 -10.05
CA HIS A 42 2.90 7.15 -11.39
C HIS A 42 2.25 8.53 -11.47
N THR A 43 1.80 9.12 -10.36
CA THR A 43 1.31 10.51 -10.34
C THR A 43 2.34 11.50 -9.83
N LEU A 44 3.49 11.03 -9.33
CA LEU A 44 4.60 11.89 -8.93
C LEU A 44 5.29 12.47 -10.17
N SER A 45 5.94 13.62 -10.00
CA SER A 45 6.78 14.21 -11.05
C SER A 45 7.96 13.29 -11.40
N ALA A 46 8.44 13.35 -12.64
CA ALA A 46 9.62 12.57 -13.07
C ALA A 46 10.84 12.86 -12.17
N ALA A 47 11.07 14.12 -11.80
CA ALA A 47 12.16 14.52 -10.92
C ALA A 47 12.04 13.90 -9.52
N GLU A 48 10.83 13.78 -8.97
CA GLU A 48 10.62 13.12 -7.69
C GLU A 48 10.75 11.59 -7.80
N GLN A 49 10.29 10.99 -8.90
CA GLN A 49 10.54 9.58 -9.19
C GLN A 49 12.04 9.27 -9.29
N ASP A 50 12.81 10.12 -9.97
CA ASP A 50 14.26 9.97 -10.14
C ASP A 50 15.00 10.03 -8.81
N ARG A 51 14.53 10.87 -7.88
CA ARG A 51 15.07 10.96 -6.51
C ARG A 51 14.71 9.73 -5.68
N LEU A 52 13.46 9.28 -5.73
CA LEU A 52 12.96 8.21 -4.85
C LEU A 52 13.41 6.81 -5.28
N ILE A 53 13.45 6.51 -6.59
CA ILE A 53 13.72 5.16 -7.08
C ILE A 53 15.03 4.55 -6.53
N PRO A 54 16.16 5.28 -6.50
CA PRO A 54 17.42 4.78 -5.93
C PRO A 54 17.38 4.49 -4.43
N GLU A 55 16.42 5.06 -3.68
CA GLU A 55 16.30 4.87 -2.23
C GLU A 55 15.56 3.58 -1.85
N PHE A 56 14.82 2.97 -2.79
CA PHE A 56 14.10 1.73 -2.51
C PHE A 56 15.05 0.54 -2.37
N VAL A 57 14.71 -0.33 -1.42
CA VAL A 57 15.41 -1.59 -1.15
C VAL A 57 14.55 -2.79 -1.52
N ARG A 58 15.15 -3.98 -1.54
CA ARG A 58 14.42 -5.22 -1.85
C ARG A 58 13.37 -5.52 -0.80
N ASP A 59 12.16 -5.82 -1.25
CA ASP A 59 11.08 -6.36 -0.44
C ASP A 59 11.28 -7.85 -0.13
N SER A 60 10.67 -8.30 0.96
CA SER A 60 10.65 -9.72 1.34
C SER A 60 9.66 -10.51 0.49
N GLY A 61 10.17 -11.31 -0.46
CA GLY A 61 9.34 -12.22 -1.24
C GLY A 61 8.57 -13.25 -0.39
N ARG A 62 9.12 -13.64 0.77
CA ARG A 62 8.41 -14.52 1.73
C ARG A 62 7.13 -13.89 2.27
N VAL A 63 7.23 -12.64 2.74
CA VAL A 63 6.08 -11.90 3.28
C VAL A 63 5.07 -11.62 2.18
N PHE A 64 5.54 -11.18 1.00
CA PHE A 64 4.67 -10.95 -0.14
C PHE A 64 3.91 -12.22 -0.54
N ARG A 65 4.59 -13.38 -0.61
CA ARG A 65 3.94 -14.67 -0.85
C ARG A 65 2.90 -15.02 0.21
N GLN A 66 3.19 -14.81 1.49
CA GLN A 66 2.24 -15.06 2.57
C GLN A 66 0.99 -14.17 2.45
N LEU A 67 1.16 -12.89 2.09
CA LEU A 67 0.07 -11.96 1.82
C LEU A 67 -0.78 -12.40 0.62
N MET A 68 -0.14 -12.81 -0.49
CA MET A 68 -0.84 -13.31 -1.67
C MET A 68 -1.59 -14.62 -1.43
N LEU A 69 -1.08 -15.49 -0.56
CA LEU A 69 -1.76 -16.75 -0.21
C LEU A 69 -2.78 -16.56 0.92
N GLY A 70 -2.88 -15.36 1.50
CA GLY A 70 -3.74 -15.10 2.66
C GLY A 70 -3.41 -16.02 3.85
N ALA A 71 -2.13 -16.31 4.06
CA ALA A 71 -1.65 -17.25 5.07
C ALA A 71 -2.13 -16.86 6.47
N PRO A 72 -2.41 -17.82 7.39
CA PRO A 72 -2.88 -17.49 8.74
C PRO A 72 -2.00 -16.51 9.50
N ILE A 73 -0.68 -16.57 9.31
CA ILE A 73 0.30 -15.69 9.98
C ILE A 73 0.17 -14.21 9.62
N VAL A 74 -0.44 -13.87 8.48
CA VAL A 74 -0.70 -12.47 8.09
C VAL A 74 -2.10 -12.01 8.49
N ARG A 75 -2.88 -12.83 9.22
CA ARG A 75 -4.24 -12.45 9.63
C ARG A 75 -4.20 -11.83 11.03
N VAL A 76 -4.99 -10.78 11.19
CA VAL A 76 -5.23 -10.16 12.50
C VAL A 76 -6.73 -10.31 12.82
N PRO A 77 -7.10 -10.98 13.92
CA PRO A 77 -8.48 -10.98 14.39
C PRO A 77 -8.91 -9.55 14.70
N ALA A 78 -10.04 -9.11 14.13
CA ALA A 78 -10.48 -7.73 14.31
C ALA A 78 -10.84 -7.42 15.78
N ALA A 79 -11.33 -8.43 16.50
CA ALA A 79 -11.67 -8.33 17.92
C ALA A 79 -10.44 -8.04 18.81
N ASP A 80 -9.23 -8.37 18.34
CA ASP A 80 -7.99 -8.14 19.11
C ASP A 80 -7.46 -6.70 18.94
N VAL A 81 -8.05 -5.90 18.04
CA VAL A 81 -7.68 -4.50 17.83
C VAL A 81 -8.59 -3.62 18.66
N SER A 82 -8.11 -3.20 19.83
CA SER A 82 -8.88 -2.40 20.81
C SER A 82 -8.63 -0.89 20.73
N CYS A 83 -7.68 -0.44 19.90
CA CYS A 83 -7.38 0.97 19.71
C CYS A 83 -8.13 1.57 18.51
N PRO A 84 -8.34 2.90 18.48
CA PRO A 84 -8.86 3.59 17.31
C PRO A 84 -8.00 3.32 16.07
N VAL A 85 -8.66 3.10 14.93
CA VAL A 85 -8.00 2.84 13.64
C VAL A 85 -8.37 3.94 12.65
N LEU A 86 -7.35 4.46 11.94
CA LEU A 86 -7.52 5.28 10.75
C LEU A 86 -7.10 4.48 9.53
N CYS A 87 -7.95 4.46 8.51
CA CYS A 87 -7.58 3.94 7.20
C CYS A 87 -7.31 5.10 6.25
N VAL A 88 -6.09 5.19 5.71
CA VAL A 88 -5.69 6.20 4.71
C VAL A 88 -5.32 5.48 3.43
N SER A 89 -5.80 5.96 2.28
CA SER A 89 -5.53 5.32 0.99
C SER A 89 -5.44 6.30 -0.17
N ALA A 90 -4.74 5.89 -1.22
CA ALA A 90 -4.69 6.61 -2.48
C ALA A 90 -5.81 6.18 -3.44
N GLY A 91 -6.38 7.15 -4.16
CA GLY A 91 -7.39 6.88 -5.18
C GLY A 91 -6.83 6.42 -6.52
N GLN A 92 -5.58 6.79 -6.85
CA GLN A 92 -4.87 6.27 -8.02
C GLN A 92 -3.95 5.09 -7.65
N ASP A 93 -4.14 4.42 -6.52
CA ASP A 93 -3.30 3.27 -6.16
C ASP A 93 -3.38 2.19 -7.25
N ARG A 94 -2.25 1.93 -7.93
CA ARG A 94 -2.11 0.91 -8.96
C ARG A 94 -1.47 -0.39 -8.47
N ASN A 95 -1.05 -0.44 -7.20
CA ASN A 95 -0.52 -1.64 -6.56
C ASN A 95 -1.67 -2.47 -5.98
N VAL A 96 -2.53 -1.84 -5.20
CA VAL A 96 -3.56 -2.51 -4.41
C VAL A 96 -4.96 -2.11 -4.89
N ALA A 97 -5.88 -3.07 -4.94
CA ALA A 97 -7.24 -2.78 -5.35
C ALA A 97 -7.96 -1.84 -4.35
N PRO A 98 -8.62 -0.74 -4.79
CA PRO A 98 -9.23 0.24 -3.88
C PRO A 98 -10.30 -0.32 -2.93
N TRP A 99 -11.00 -1.38 -3.33
CA TRP A 99 -12.01 -2.03 -2.50
C TRP A 99 -11.40 -2.64 -1.23
N MET A 100 -10.11 -2.96 -1.24
CA MET A 100 -9.43 -3.59 -0.12
C MET A 100 -9.29 -2.62 1.06
N SER A 101 -8.94 -1.36 0.80
CA SER A 101 -8.91 -0.31 1.82
C SER A 101 -10.30 -0.05 2.41
N ARG A 102 -11.35 -0.04 1.56
CA ARG A 102 -12.74 0.08 2.04
C ARG A 102 -13.14 -1.08 2.96
N ARG A 103 -12.77 -2.32 2.60
CA ARG A 103 -13.04 -3.51 3.41
C ARG A 103 -12.25 -3.50 4.72
N ILE A 104 -11.01 -3.00 4.72
CA ILE A 104 -10.21 -2.80 5.93
C ILE A 104 -10.88 -1.76 6.83
N ALA A 105 -11.30 -0.61 6.29
CA ALA A 105 -11.98 0.41 7.07
C ALA A 105 -13.27 -0.12 7.71
N ALA A 106 -14.12 -0.79 6.93
CA ALA A 106 -15.35 -1.41 7.43
C ALA A 106 -15.09 -2.48 8.49
N ARG A 107 -14.04 -3.31 8.30
CA ARG A 107 -13.66 -4.37 9.25
C ARG A 107 -13.31 -3.83 10.63
N TYR A 108 -12.68 -2.66 10.69
CA TYR A 108 -12.25 -2.04 11.94
C TYR A 108 -13.17 -0.89 12.41
N GLY A 109 -14.31 -0.66 11.75
CA GLY A 109 -15.15 0.51 12.03
C GLY A 109 -14.41 1.84 11.90
N ALA A 110 -13.35 1.88 11.07
CA ALA A 110 -12.41 2.97 10.99
C ALA A 110 -12.93 4.11 10.10
N GLN A 111 -12.55 5.35 10.43
CA GLN A 111 -12.62 6.44 9.47
C GLN A 111 -11.75 6.09 8.24
N HIS A 112 -12.26 6.36 7.04
CA HIS A 112 -11.54 6.13 5.79
C HIS A 112 -11.26 7.46 5.08
N GLN A 113 -9.99 7.86 5.02
CA GLN A 113 -9.51 9.00 4.25
C GLN A 113 -8.99 8.52 2.89
N ILE A 114 -9.49 9.13 1.80
CA ILE A 114 -9.10 8.78 0.43
C ILE A 114 -8.52 10.03 -0.24
N HIS A 115 -7.31 9.91 -0.77
CA HIS A 115 -6.65 10.97 -1.54
C HIS A 115 -6.72 10.65 -3.04
N PRO A 116 -7.72 11.20 -3.77
CA PRO A 116 -8.15 10.67 -5.06
C PRO A 116 -7.09 10.73 -6.17
N GLY A 117 -6.18 11.71 -6.12
CA GLY A 117 -5.13 11.93 -7.13
C GLY A 117 -3.76 11.36 -6.77
N LEU A 118 -3.60 10.75 -5.59
CA LEU A 118 -2.29 10.27 -5.13
C LEU A 118 -2.02 8.83 -5.57
N PRO A 119 -0.74 8.45 -5.76
CA PRO A 119 -0.36 7.11 -6.16
C PRO A 119 -0.22 6.23 -4.91
N HIS A 120 0.18 4.96 -5.06
CA HIS A 120 0.37 4.06 -3.91
C HIS A 120 1.30 4.66 -2.84
N TRP A 121 2.38 5.32 -3.27
CA TRP A 121 3.33 5.99 -2.39
C TRP A 121 2.79 7.34 -1.88
N ILE A 122 1.74 7.30 -1.05
CA ILE A 122 1.07 8.49 -0.48
C ILE A 122 1.92 9.28 0.53
N VAL A 123 3.10 8.76 0.87
CA VAL A 123 4.06 9.38 1.79
C VAL A 123 5.17 10.14 1.06
N ALA A 124 5.03 10.33 -0.26
CA ALA A 124 5.93 11.17 -1.05
C ALA A 124 5.97 12.61 -0.49
N GLU A 125 7.09 13.30 -0.66
CA GLU A 125 7.27 14.68 -0.21
C GLU A 125 6.17 15.60 -0.78
N SER A 126 5.86 15.45 -2.08
CA SER A 126 4.79 16.21 -2.74
C SER A 126 3.36 15.83 -2.30
N ALA A 127 3.19 14.65 -1.71
CA ALA A 127 1.91 14.14 -1.21
C ALA A 127 1.62 14.59 0.23
N LEU A 128 2.67 14.79 1.05
CA LEU A 128 2.54 15.13 2.47
C LEU A 128 1.65 16.34 2.76
N PRO A 129 1.68 17.46 2.02
CA PRO A 129 0.79 18.60 2.27
C PRO A 129 -0.70 18.25 2.19
N GLN A 130 -1.06 17.21 1.43
CA GLN A 130 -2.44 16.74 1.31
C GLN A 130 -2.78 15.65 2.33
N VAL A 131 -1.82 14.78 2.65
CA VAL A 131 -2.03 13.59 3.50
C VAL A 131 -1.84 13.89 4.98
N ALA A 132 -0.80 14.63 5.36
CA ALA A 132 -0.43 14.82 6.75
C ALA A 132 -1.46 15.61 7.57
N PRO A 133 -2.04 16.74 7.09
CA PRO A 133 -2.98 17.52 7.89
C PRO A 133 -4.22 16.75 8.39
N PRO A 134 -4.98 16.02 7.54
CA PRO A 134 -6.14 15.25 8.01
C PRO A 134 -5.76 14.06 8.90
N VAL A 135 -4.57 13.47 8.72
CA VAL A 135 -4.05 12.41 9.60
C VAL A 135 -3.70 12.97 10.98
N LEU A 136 -3.02 14.12 11.04
CA LEU A 136 -2.68 14.78 12.32
C LEU A 136 -3.92 15.29 13.05
N ALA A 137 -4.93 15.78 12.33
CA ALA A 137 -6.20 16.16 12.92
C ALA A 137 -6.90 14.96 13.58
N TRP A 138 -6.91 13.80 12.88
CA TRP A 138 -7.44 12.57 13.43
C TRP A 138 -6.66 12.09 14.67
N LEU A 139 -5.32 12.11 14.61
CA LEU A 139 -4.46 11.72 15.74
C LEU A 139 -4.75 12.57 16.99
N ARG A 140 -4.88 13.89 16.82
CA ARG A 140 -5.22 14.79 17.94
C ARG A 140 -6.58 14.47 18.56
N ALA A 141 -7.57 14.15 17.74
CA ALA A 141 -8.91 13.80 18.23
C ALA A 141 -8.99 12.38 18.84
N ALA A 142 -8.13 11.46 18.39
CA ALA A 142 -8.12 10.08 18.88
C ALA A 142 -7.28 9.89 20.16
N LEU A 143 -6.37 10.84 20.46
CA LEU A 143 -5.47 10.81 21.62
C LEU A 143 -5.87 11.79 22.73
N SER A 144 -6.86 12.65 22.49
CA SER A 144 -7.48 13.53 23.49
C SER A 144 -8.46 12.75 24.36
#